data_AF-A0A958YQZ8-F1
#
_entry.id   AF-A0A958YQZ8-F1
#
_cell.length_a   1.000
_cell.length_b   1.000
_cell.length_c   1.000
_cell.angle_alpha   90.00
_cell.angle_beta   90.00
_cell.angle_gamma   90.00
#
_symmetry.space_group_name_H-M   'P 1'
#
loop_
_entity.id
_entity.type
_entity.pdbx_description
1 polymer ?
#
loop_
_entity_poly.entity_id
_entity_poly.type
_entity_poly.pdbx_seq_one_letter_code
_entity_poly.pdbx_strand_id
1 'polypeptide(L)'
;MHTKKTPNLGGVGIFIAFSLSIMILGGLKSFEHFQIGQLLLLLAAITIMFFLGVKDDLIGISPKKKFLGQAMAAALVILVTDVRINNLDGLFGIWELPYIISVVISLLVFVFTINAFNLIDGI
;
A
#
# COMPACT_ATOMS: atom_id res chain seq x y z
N MET A 1 -7.17 35.00 -7.32
CA MET A 1 -6.21 34.86 -6.20
C MET A 1 -6.79 33.92 -5.16
N HIS A 2 -6.37 32.65 -5.14
CA HIS A 2 -6.48 31.80 -3.95
C HIS A 2 -5.07 31.70 -3.35
N THR A 3 -4.80 32.58 -2.39
CA THR A 3 -3.47 32.79 -1.75
C THR A 3 -3.36 32.02 -0.43
N LYS A 4 -3.92 30.81 -0.36
CA LYS A 4 -3.78 29.93 0.81
C LYS A 4 -3.27 28.58 0.36
N LYS A 5 -2.07 28.21 0.83
CA LYS A 5 -1.60 26.83 0.75
C LYS A 5 -2.58 25.97 1.54
N THR A 6 -3.30 25.10 0.85
CA THR A 6 -4.12 24.06 1.47
C THR A 6 -3.18 23.08 2.16
N PRO A 7 -3.39 22.74 3.44
CA PRO A 7 -2.47 21.88 4.17
C PRO A 7 -2.51 20.45 3.62
N ASN A 8 -1.34 19.95 3.21
CA ASN A 8 -1.11 18.63 2.61
C ASN A 8 -1.16 17.48 3.66
N LEU A 9 -1.63 17.77 4.88
CA LEU A 9 -1.49 16.88 6.05
C LEU A 9 -2.68 15.92 6.24
N GLY A 10 -3.70 15.97 5.38
CA GLY A 10 -4.88 15.07 5.46
C GLY A 10 -4.50 13.59 5.41
N GLY A 11 -3.53 13.22 4.57
CA GLY A 11 -3.02 11.85 4.47
C GLY A 11 -2.39 11.34 5.77
N VAL A 12 -1.76 12.22 6.56
CA VAL A 12 -1.20 11.88 7.87
C VAL A 12 -2.29 11.49 8.86
N GLY A 13 -3.40 12.23 8.86
CA GLY A 13 -4.56 11.93 9.71
C GLY A 13 -5.21 10.58 9.37
N ILE A 14 -5.37 10.29 8.08
CA ILE A 14 -5.91 9.00 7.60
C ILE A 14 -4.97 7.85 8.01
N PHE A 15 -3.67 8.01 7.82
CA PHE A 15 -2.67 7.00 8.19
C PHE A 15 -2.68 6.68 9.68
N ILE A 16 -2.74 7.71 10.54
CA ILE A 16 -2.79 7.53 12.00
C ILE A 16 -4.08 6.81 12.40
N ALA A 17 -5.23 7.26 11.89
CA ALA A 17 -6.52 6.65 12.21
C ALA A 17 -6.56 5.18 11.78
N PHE A 18 -6.12 4.87 10.55
CA PHE A 18 -6.07 3.51 10.03
C PHE A 18 -5.14 2.60 10.83
N SER A 19 -3.92 3.07 11.13
CA SER A 19 -2.94 2.30 11.92
C SER A 19 -3.47 2.01 13.32
N LEU A 20 -4.08 3.00 13.97
CA LEU A 20 -4.65 2.84 15.31
C LEU A 20 -5.85 1.90 15.31
N SER A 21 -6.75 2.00 14.31
CA SER A 21 -7.87 1.08 14.15
C SER A 21 -7.41 -0.37 14.01
N ILE A 22 -6.38 -0.62 13.20
CA ILE A 22 -5.81 -1.96 13.02
C ILE A 22 -5.19 -2.48 14.33
N MET A 23 -4.47 -1.63 15.07
CA MET A 23 -3.88 -2.02 16.35
C MET A 23 -4.94 -2.35 17.41
N ILE A 24 -6.00 -1.53 17.50
CA ILE A 24 -7.10 -1.75 18.45
C ILE A 24 -7.88 -3.02 18.09
N LEU A 25 -8.30 -3.15 16.83
CA LEU A 25 -9.06 -4.32 16.38
C LEU A 25 -8.23 -5.61 16.47
N GLY A 26 -6.93 -5.53 16.13
CA GLY A 26 -5.98 -6.63 16.26
C GLY A 26 -5.74 -7.03 17.72
N GLY A 27 -5.75 -6.08 18.65
CA GLY A 27 -5.61 -6.35 20.09
C GLY A 27 -6.89 -6.85 20.76
N LEU A 28 -8.07 -6.47 20.26
CA LEU A 28 -9.37 -6.90 20.80
C LEU A 28 -9.79 -8.30 20.34
N LYS A 29 -9.42 -8.70 19.12
CA LYS A 29 -9.55 -10.09 18.68
C LYS A 29 -8.46 -10.90 19.37
N SER A 30 -8.78 -11.48 20.53
CA SER A 30 -7.90 -12.37 21.28
C SER A 30 -7.13 -13.33 20.35
N PHE A 31 -5.83 -13.45 20.61
CA PHE A 31 -4.75 -14.03 19.81
C PHE A 31 -4.87 -15.54 19.46
N GLU A 32 -6.06 -16.09 19.23
CA GLU A 32 -6.20 -17.53 18.96
C GLU A 32 -5.80 -17.91 17.53
N HIS A 33 -5.97 -17.01 16.55
CA HIS A 33 -5.63 -17.27 15.15
C HIS A 33 -4.94 -16.12 14.40
N PHE A 34 -4.76 -14.96 15.04
CA PHE A 34 -4.16 -13.81 14.38
C PHE A 34 -2.65 -13.75 14.67
N GLN A 35 -1.84 -13.96 13.66
CA GLN A 35 -0.38 -13.93 13.78
C GLN A 35 0.08 -12.48 13.97
N ILE A 36 0.40 -12.11 15.22
CA ILE A 36 0.94 -10.78 15.59
C ILE A 36 2.08 -10.35 14.64
N GLY A 37 2.91 -11.31 14.21
CA GLY A 37 3.96 -11.07 13.23
C GLY A 37 3.44 -10.48 11.92
N GLN A 38 2.38 -11.05 11.33
CA GLN A 38 1.77 -10.55 10.09
C GLN A 38 1.21 -9.14 10.27
N LEU A 39 0.64 -8.83 11.44
CA LEU A 39 0.15 -7.49 11.75
C LEU A 39 1.27 -6.46 11.81
N LEU A 40 2.35 -6.77 12.53
CA LEU A 40 3.52 -5.88 12.65
C LEU A 40 4.19 -5.66 11.30
N LEU A 41 4.27 -6.71 10.49
CA LEU A 41 4.81 -6.67 9.14
C LEU A 41 3.94 -5.83 8.20
N LEU A 42 2.61 -5.97 8.28
CA LEU A 42 1.67 -5.12 7.56
C LEU A 42 1.84 -3.65 7.98
N LEU A 43 1.88 -3.36 9.29
CA LEU A 43 2.11 -2.02 9.84
C LEU A 43 3.43 -1.42 9.35
N ALA A 44 4.51 -2.20 9.33
CA ALA A 44 5.80 -1.76 8.80
C ALA A 44 5.71 -1.41 7.31
N ALA A 45 5.06 -2.25 6.51
CA ALA A 45 4.94 -2.03 5.07
C ALA A 45 4.07 -0.82 4.71
N ILE A 46 2.93 -0.62 5.39
CA ILE A 46 2.10 0.60 5.20
C ILE A 46 2.83 1.85 5.68
N THR A 47 3.67 1.75 6.72
CA THR A 47 4.48 2.86 7.22
C THR A 47 5.52 3.28 6.19
N ILE A 48 6.20 2.31 5.56
CA ILE A 48 7.16 2.58 4.48
C ILE A 48 6.45 3.25 3.29
N MET A 49 5.29 2.73 2.86
CA MET A 49 4.51 3.35 1.78
C MET A 49 4.09 4.78 2.12
N PHE A 50 3.63 5.01 3.36
CA PHE A 50 3.24 6.33 3.84
C PHE A 50 4.40 7.33 3.79
N PHE A 51 5.57 7.00 4.34
CA PHE A 51 6.72 7.89 4.29
C PHE A 51 7.23 8.14 2.88
N LEU A 52 7.13 7.15 1.99
CA LEU A 52 7.45 7.34 0.58
C LEU A 52 6.50 8.38 -0.07
N GLY A 53 5.20 8.27 0.20
CA GLY A 53 4.19 9.22 -0.27
C GLY A 53 4.43 10.63 0.28
N VAL A 54 4.59 10.75 1.60
CA VAL A 54 4.87 12.06 2.24
C VAL A 54 6.17 12.67 1.71
N LYS A 55 7.22 11.88 1.51
CA LYS A 55 8.49 12.39 0.97
C LYS A 55 8.32 12.91 -0.47
N ASP A 56 7.51 12.24 -1.28
CA ASP A 56 7.18 12.68 -2.64
C ASP A 56 6.40 14.00 -2.62
N ASP A 57 5.36 14.09 -1.79
CA ASP A 57 4.51 15.28 -1.66
C ASP A 57 5.26 16.51 -1.13
N LEU A 58 6.30 16.30 -0.31
CA LEU A 58 7.06 17.39 0.32
C LEU A 58 8.26 17.87 -0.50
N ILE A 59 9.00 16.96 -1.15
CA ILE A 59 10.32 17.27 -1.73
C ILE A 59 10.33 17.11 -3.26
N GLY A 60 9.34 16.42 -3.84
CA GLY A 60 9.30 16.09 -5.27
C GLY A 60 10.38 15.07 -5.63
N ILE A 61 10.01 13.80 -5.77
CA ILE A 61 10.95 12.74 -6.14
C ILE A 61 10.92 12.57 -7.66
N SER A 62 12.09 12.36 -8.28
CA SER A 62 12.15 12.04 -9.72
C SER A 62 11.27 10.82 -10.04
N PRO A 63 10.50 10.79 -11.14
CA PRO A 63 9.52 9.73 -11.42
C PRO A 63 10.07 8.30 -11.32
N LYS A 64 11.30 8.07 -11.77
CA LYS A 64 11.97 6.76 -11.69
C LYS A 64 12.20 6.30 -10.24
N LYS A 65 12.62 7.21 -9.35
CA LYS A 65 12.84 6.91 -7.93
C LYS A 65 11.53 6.72 -7.18
N LYS A 66 10.48 7.47 -7.55
CA LYS A 66 9.11 7.29 -7.03
C LYS A 66 8.59 5.89 -7.36
N PHE A 67 8.66 5.51 -8.62
CA PHE A 67 8.23 4.18 -9.09
C PHE A 67 9.01 3.05 -8.39
N LEU A 68 10.34 3.16 -8.29
CA LEU A 68 11.16 2.16 -7.62
C LEU A 68 10.79 2.02 -6.13
N GLY A 69 10.57 3.13 -5.43
CA GLY A 69 10.15 3.12 -4.04
C GLY A 69 8.77 2.47 -3.84
N GLN A 70 7.80 2.79 -4.70
CA GLN A 70 6.47 2.18 -4.67
C GLN A 70 6.55 0.68 -4.96
N ALA A 71 7.33 0.28 -5.95
CA ALA A 71 7.54 -1.12 -6.30
C ALA A 71 8.22 -1.89 -5.16
N MET A 72 9.25 -1.34 -4.52
CA MET A 72 9.90 -1.99 -3.37
C MET A 72 8.95 -2.15 -2.19
N ALA A 73 8.15 -1.13 -1.88
CA ALA A 73 7.20 -1.19 -0.77
C ALA A 73 6.05 -2.18 -1.07
N ALA A 74 5.51 -2.18 -2.29
CA ALA A 74 4.50 -3.13 -2.72
C ALA A 74 5.03 -4.57 -2.74
N ALA A 75 6.25 -4.79 -3.22
CA ALA A 75 6.90 -6.10 -3.19
C ALA A 75 7.09 -6.59 -1.75
N LEU A 76 7.47 -5.70 -0.82
CA LEU A 76 7.58 -6.05 0.59
C LEU A 76 6.24 -6.50 1.16
N VAL A 77 5.14 -5.79 0.90
CA VAL A 77 3.79 -6.22 1.32
C VAL A 77 3.51 -7.63 0.80
N ILE A 78 3.63 -7.83 -0.53
CA ILE A 78 3.29 -9.09 -1.19
C ILE A 78 4.09 -10.26 -0.63
N LEU A 79 5.41 -10.13 -0.51
CA LEU A 79 6.28 -11.23 -0.08
C LEU A 79 6.09 -11.59 1.40
N VAL A 80 5.64 -10.64 2.20
CA VAL A 80 5.57 -10.78 3.65
C VAL A 80 4.19 -11.21 4.13
N THR A 81 3.13 -10.72 3.50
CA THR A 81 1.75 -11.03 3.89
C THR A 81 1.08 -12.05 2.98
N ASP A 82 1.71 -12.42 1.86
CA ASP A 82 1.13 -13.19 0.75
C ASP A 82 -0.19 -12.57 0.22
N VAL A 83 -0.42 -11.28 0.48
CA VAL A 83 -1.56 -10.54 -0.08
C VAL A 83 -1.24 -10.24 -1.55
N ARG A 84 -1.76 -11.10 -2.42
CA ARG A 84 -1.60 -11.03 -3.87
C ARG A 84 -2.85 -11.56 -4.57
N ILE A 85 -3.03 -11.11 -5.81
CA ILE A 85 -4.03 -11.62 -6.75
C ILE A 85 -3.58 -13.03 -7.18
N ASN A 86 -4.08 -14.06 -6.51
CA ASN A 86 -3.69 -15.46 -6.72
C ASN A 86 -4.59 -16.21 -7.71
N ASN A 87 -5.70 -15.60 -8.14
CA ASN A 87 -6.62 -16.11 -9.13
C ASN A 87 -7.19 -14.94 -9.97
N LEU A 88 -7.93 -15.27 -11.02
CA LEU A 88 -8.72 -14.31 -11.79
C LEU A 88 -10.22 -14.68 -11.78
N ASP A 89 -10.65 -15.50 -10.82
CA ASP A 89 -12.04 -15.96 -10.65
C ASP A 89 -12.71 -16.47 -11.94
N GLY A 90 -11.96 -17.19 -12.77
CA GLY A 90 -12.47 -17.76 -14.03
C GLY A 90 -12.42 -16.81 -15.23
N LEU A 91 -11.90 -15.58 -15.06
CA LEU A 91 -11.59 -14.69 -16.19
C LEU A 91 -10.59 -15.40 -17.13
N PHE A 92 -10.93 -15.44 -18.42
CA PHE A 92 -10.18 -16.19 -19.44
C PHE A 92 -10.02 -17.70 -19.15
N GLY A 93 -10.86 -18.28 -18.28
CA GLY A 93 -10.75 -19.66 -17.82
C GLY A 93 -9.65 -19.91 -16.79
N ILE A 94 -9.05 -18.85 -16.23
CA ILE A 94 -7.95 -18.94 -15.27
C ILE A 94 -8.51 -18.90 -13.84
N TRP A 95 -8.38 -20.02 -13.14
CA TRP A 95 -8.83 -20.19 -11.75
C TRP A 95 -7.74 -20.01 -10.72
N GLU A 96 -6.48 -20.27 -11.09
CA GLU A 96 -5.33 -20.09 -10.21
C GLU A 96 -4.16 -19.56 -11.04
N LEU A 97 -3.40 -18.65 -10.45
CA LEU A 97 -2.21 -18.07 -11.04
C LEU A 97 -0.95 -18.71 -10.46
N PRO A 98 0.04 -19.07 -11.30
CA PRO A 98 1.37 -19.43 -10.83
C PRO A 98 1.95 -18.33 -9.93
N TYR A 99 2.66 -18.72 -8.86
CA TYR A 99 3.14 -17.80 -7.82
C TYR A 99 3.85 -16.56 -8.39
N ILE A 100 4.82 -16.76 -9.29
CA ILE A 100 5.60 -15.67 -9.89
C ILE A 100 4.70 -14.71 -10.67
N ILE A 101 3.75 -15.25 -11.46
CA ILE A 101 2.83 -14.44 -12.25
C ILE A 101 1.91 -13.63 -11.32
N SER A 102 1.40 -14.27 -10.27
CA SER A 102 0.57 -13.63 -9.26
C SER A 102 1.30 -12.47 -8.56
N VAL A 103 2.58 -12.66 -8.18
CA VAL A 103 3.40 -11.61 -7.58
C VAL A 103 3.58 -10.43 -8.55
N VAL A 104 3.93 -10.71 -9.81
CA VAL A 104 4.14 -9.66 -10.83
C VAL A 104 2.86 -8.88 -11.11
N ILE A 105 1.73 -9.56 -11.31
CA ILE A 105 0.43 -8.91 -11.55
C ILE A 105 0.05 -8.04 -10.34
N SER A 106 0.18 -8.57 -9.14
CA SER A 106 -0.16 -7.83 -7.91
C SER A 106 0.70 -6.58 -7.73
N LEU A 107 2.01 -6.70 -8.03
CA LEU A 107 2.94 -5.58 -7.99
C LEU A 107 2.52 -4.47 -8.96
N LEU A 108 2.19 -4.84 -10.20
CA LEU A 108 1.70 -3.90 -11.21
C LEU A 108 0.40 -3.24 -10.77
N VAL A 109 -0.57 -3.99 -10.25
CA VAL A 109 -1.85 -3.46 -9.78
C VAL A 109 -1.66 -2.49 -8.63
N PHE A 110 -0.79 -2.80 -7.66
CA PHE A 110 -0.53 -1.91 -6.52
C PHE A 110 0.09 -0.59 -6.99
N VAL A 111 1.16 -0.65 -7.78
CA VAL A 111 1.83 0.56 -8.28
C VAL A 111 0.92 1.36 -9.21
N PHE A 112 0.14 0.69 -10.06
CA PHE A 112 -0.85 1.34 -10.92
C PHE A 112 -1.91 2.07 -10.09
N THR A 113 -2.48 1.40 -9.08
CA THR A 113 -3.51 1.97 -8.21
C THR A 113 -3.01 3.20 -7.48
N ILE A 114 -1.80 3.14 -6.89
CA ILE A 114 -1.18 4.27 -6.19
C ILE A 114 -1.01 5.45 -7.15
N ASN A 115 -0.48 5.22 -8.35
CA ASN A 115 -0.28 6.31 -9.31
C ASN A 115 -1.58 6.83 -9.91
N ALA A 116 -2.61 5.98 -10.07
CA ALA A 116 -3.93 6.38 -10.53
C ALA A 116 -4.62 7.32 -9.53
N PHE A 117 -4.57 7.01 -8.23
CA PHE A 117 -5.09 7.91 -7.19
C PHE A 117 -4.35 9.25 -7.17
N ASN A 118 -3.01 9.22 -7.24
CA ASN A 118 -2.20 10.44 -7.30
C ASN A 118 -2.50 11.31 -8.55
N LEU A 119 -2.81 10.68 -9.69
CA LEU A 119 -3.16 11.39 -10.92
C LEU A 119 -4.55 12.03 -10.84
N ILE A 120 -5.52 11.35 -10.21
CA ILE A 120 -6.88 11.88 -10.01
C ILE A 120 -6.87 13.02 -8.99
N ASP A 121 -6.04 12.93 -7.94
CA ASP A 121 -5.92 13.96 -6.89
C ASP A 121 -5.24 15.25 -7.39
N GLY A 122 -4.73 15.26 -8.63
CA GLY A 122 -4.33 16.48 -9.32
C GLY A 122 -2.89 16.92 -9.08
N ILE A 123 -1.95 15.98 -8.96
CA ILE A 123 -0.55 16.26 -9.36
C ILE A 123 -0.51 16.57 -10.86
#